data_AF-I5AQ35-F1
#
_entry.id   AF-I5AQ35-F1
#
_cell.length_a   1.000
_cell.length_b   1.000
_cell.length_c   1.000
_cell.angle_alpha   90.00
_cell.angle_beta   90.00
_cell.angle_gamma   90.00
#
_symmetry.space_group_name_H-M   'P 1'
#
loop_
_entity.id
_entity.type
_entity.pdbx_description
1 polymer ?
#
loop_
_entity_poly.entity_id
_entity_poly.type
_entity_poly.pdbx_seq_one_letter_code
_entity_poly.pdbx_strand_id
1 'polypeptide(L)'
;MERKDTKDIDLDELKRQRKAFKEQTEEEDLNLQTRIQKTIDGCEMLGVRNTRLRMMLEDSVHEMRRQRQRLLSSRDDFLDHMDRRIRTLEDEKEELRRKERDAAQT
;
A
#
# COMPACT_ATOMS: atom_id res chain seq x y z
N MET A 1 -3.34 -32.86 22.28
CA MET A 1 -2.74 -31.93 21.29
C MET A 1 -3.47 -30.61 21.44
N GLU A 2 -2.91 -29.66 22.19
CA GLU A 2 -3.44 -28.30 22.26
C GLU A 2 -2.35 -27.35 21.76
N ARG A 3 -2.48 -26.96 20.50
CA ARG A 3 -1.86 -25.75 19.96
C ARG A 3 -2.95 -24.98 19.24
N LYS A 4 -3.88 -24.43 20.01
CA LYS A 4 -4.61 -23.25 19.57
C LYS A 4 -3.76 -22.04 19.93
N ASP A 5 -2.65 -21.87 19.23
CA ASP A 5 -2.00 -20.56 19.11
C ASP A 5 -2.84 -19.73 18.13
N THR A 6 -4.11 -19.49 18.46
CA THR A 6 -4.84 -18.35 17.92
C THR A 6 -4.20 -17.15 18.58
N LYS A 7 -3.10 -16.65 18.00
CA LYS A 7 -2.70 -15.26 18.22
C LYS A 7 -3.96 -14.45 18.01
N ASP A 8 -4.47 -13.89 19.09
CA ASP A 8 -5.66 -13.04 19.06
C ASP A 8 -5.26 -11.83 18.22
N ILE A 9 -5.51 -11.91 16.91
CA ILE A 9 -5.14 -10.84 15.99
C ILE A 9 -6.11 -9.72 16.30
N ASP A 10 -5.59 -8.67 16.92
CA ASP A 10 -6.35 -7.47 17.17
C ASP A 10 -6.76 -6.85 15.83
N LEU A 11 -8.07 -6.93 15.55
CA LEU A 11 -8.68 -6.39 14.34
C LEU A 11 -8.48 -4.87 14.25
N ASP A 12 -8.47 -4.18 15.39
CA ASP A 12 -8.27 -2.73 15.42
C ASP A 12 -6.82 -2.39 15.07
N GLU A 13 -5.86 -3.16 15.58
CA GLU A 13 -4.46 -3.05 15.20
C GLU A 13 -4.26 -3.35 13.71
N LEU A 14 -4.92 -4.38 13.17
CA LEU A 14 -4.87 -4.71 11.74
C LEU A 14 -5.42 -3.57 10.87
N LYS A 15 -6.53 -2.95 11.28
CA LYS A 15 -7.12 -1.77 10.62
C LYS A 15 -6.20 -0.55 10.71
N ARG A 16 -5.52 -0.33 11.84
CA ARG A 16 -4.51 0.74 12.00
C ARG A 16 -3.33 0.53 11.06
N GLN A 17 -2.78 -0.69 11.00
CA GLN A 17 -1.68 -1.03 10.10
C GLN A 17 -2.06 -0.82 8.63
N ARG A 18 -3.25 -1.25 8.24
CA ARG A 18 -3.79 -1.02 6.88
C ARG A 18 -3.89 0.47 6.55
N LYS A 19 -4.38 1.28 7.49
CA LYS A 19 -4.46 2.75 7.32
C LYS A 19 -3.06 3.38 7.22
N ALA A 20 -2.17 3.06 8.15
CA ALA A 20 -0.81 3.61 8.18
C ALA A 20 -0.02 3.27 6.91
N PHE A 21 -0.13 2.02 6.43
CA PHE A 21 0.51 1.61 5.18
C PHE A 21 -0.05 2.36 3.96
N LYS A 22 -1.37 2.56 3.91
CA LYS A 22 -1.99 3.36 2.85
C LYS A 22 -1.45 4.80 2.87
N GLU A 23 -1.45 5.45 4.02
CA GLU A 23 -0.97 6.83 4.16
C GLU A 23 0.52 6.95 3.79
N GLN A 24 1.36 6.02 4.25
CA GLN A 24 2.77 5.97 3.90
C GLN A 24 2.98 5.83 2.39
N THR A 25 2.27 4.90 1.73
CA THR A 25 2.43 4.67 0.30
C THR A 25 1.89 5.82 -0.56
N GLU A 26 0.86 6.54 -0.08
CA GLU A 26 0.38 7.78 -0.71
C GLU A 26 1.41 8.91 -0.61
N GLU A 27 2.08 9.06 0.54
CA GLU A 27 3.17 10.01 0.71
C GLU A 27 4.37 9.69 -0.20
N GLU A 28 4.77 8.42 -0.26
CA GLU A 28 5.84 7.96 -1.15
C GLU A 28 5.50 8.19 -2.63
N ASP A 29 4.25 7.93 -3.05
CA ASP A 29 3.78 8.21 -4.42
C ASP A 29 3.87 9.71 -4.74
N LEU A 30 3.39 10.57 -3.84
CA LEU A 30 3.43 12.02 -4.00
C LEU A 30 4.87 12.54 -4.12
N ASN A 31 5.78 12.01 -3.29
CA ASN A 31 7.20 12.34 -3.34
C ASN A 31 7.83 11.92 -4.67
N LEU A 32 7.50 10.73 -5.19
CA LEU A 32 7.97 10.27 -6.50
C LEU A 32 7.41 11.14 -7.63
N GLN A 33 6.12 11.47 -7.61
CA GLN A 33 5.51 12.37 -8.60
C GLN A 33 6.21 13.74 -8.63
N THR A 34 6.47 14.31 -7.45
CA THR A 34 7.16 15.59 -7.32
C THR A 34 8.58 15.53 -7.91
N ARG A 35 9.33 14.46 -7.64
CA ARG A 35 10.68 14.25 -8.19
C ARG A 35 10.69 14.06 -9.70
N ILE A 36 9.72 13.31 -10.22
CA ILE A 36 9.51 13.14 -11.67
C ILE A 36 9.27 14.50 -12.31
N GLN A 37 8.33 15.29 -11.77
CA GLN A 37 8.01 16.62 -12.31
C GLN A 37 9.23 17.53 -12.31
N LYS A 38 9.95 17.63 -11.18
CA LYS A 38 11.19 18.43 -11.09
C LYS A 38 12.25 18.02 -12.11
N THR A 39 12.34 16.72 -12.42
CA THR A 39 13.30 16.22 -13.39
C THR A 39 12.87 16.56 -14.83
N ILE A 40 11.57 16.48 -15.12
CA ILE A 40 10.99 16.93 -16.40
C ILE A 40 11.24 18.43 -16.58
N ASP A 41 10.91 19.25 -15.58
CA ASP A 41 11.16 20.70 -15.61
C ASP A 41 12.65 21.00 -15.82
N GLY A 42 13.53 20.21 -15.17
CA GLY A 42 14.96 20.25 -15.39
C GLY A 42 15.38 19.92 -16.82
N CYS A 43 14.76 18.92 -17.46
CA CYS A 43 14.99 18.60 -18.88
C CYS A 43 14.61 19.76 -19.80
N GLU A 44 13.47 20.41 -19.54
CA GLU A 44 12.96 21.52 -20.36
C GLU A 44 13.86 22.75 -20.28
N MET A 45 14.49 22.96 -19.12
CA MET A 45 15.48 24.04 -18.93
C MET A 45 16.83 23.77 -19.63
N LEU A 46 17.11 22.53 -20.05
CA LEU A 46 18.30 22.23 -20.82
C LEU A 46 18.13 22.68 -22.27
N GLY A 47 18.94 23.67 -22.68
CA GLY A 47 18.99 24.09 -24.08
C GLY A 47 19.29 22.93 -25.05
N VAL A 48 18.80 23.05 -26.28
CA VAL A 48 18.80 22.00 -27.34
C VAL A 48 20.17 21.35 -27.59
N ARG A 49 21.27 22.03 -27.24
CA ARG A 49 22.65 21.53 -27.44
C ARG A 49 23.10 20.50 -26.39
N ASN A 50 22.39 20.33 -25.28
CA ASN A 50 22.78 19.42 -24.21
C ASN A 50 22.04 18.07 -24.28
N THR A 51 22.00 17.49 -25.49
CA THR A 51 21.24 16.28 -25.83
C THR A 51 21.57 15.08 -24.95
N ARG A 52 22.86 14.87 -24.64
CA ARG A 52 23.31 13.76 -23.79
C ARG A 52 22.73 13.86 -22.37
N LEU A 53 22.80 15.03 -21.75
CA LEU A 53 22.26 15.23 -20.41
C LEU A 53 20.74 15.08 -20.40
N ARG A 54 20.07 15.58 -21.45
CA ARG A 54 18.63 15.43 -21.61
C ARG A 54 18.19 13.97 -21.71
N MET A 55 18.89 13.15 -22.52
CA MET A 55 18.63 11.70 -22.59
C MET A 55 18.78 11.02 -21.22
N MET A 56 19.84 11.36 -20.47
CA MET A 56 20.05 10.79 -19.13
C MET A 56 18.94 11.15 -18.15
N LEU A 57 18.42 12.38 -18.21
CA LEU A 57 17.30 12.80 -17.37
C LEU A 57 15.97 12.18 -17.82
N GLU A 58 15.74 12.03 -19.14
CA GLU A 58 14.59 11.29 -19.69
C GLU A 58 14.61 9.82 -19.22
N ASP A 59 15.77 9.15 -19.25
CA ASP A 59 15.94 7.80 -18.72
C ASP A 59 15.66 7.73 -17.20
N SER A 60 16.11 8.73 -16.44
CA SER A 60 15.83 8.84 -15.01
C SER A 60 14.32 9.00 -14.74
N VAL A 61 13.62 9.82 -15.53
CA VAL A 61 12.16 9.96 -15.47
C VAL A 61 11.47 8.62 -15.77
N HIS A 62 11.92 7.90 -16.80
CA HIS A 62 11.37 6.59 -17.12
C HIS A 62 11.57 5.59 -15.98
N GLU A 63 12.75 5.57 -15.36
CA GLU A 63 13.02 4.69 -14.23
C GLU A 63 12.15 5.04 -13.01
N MET A 64 12.03 6.32 -12.67
CA MET A 64 11.15 6.75 -11.57
C MET A 64 9.68 6.41 -11.84
N ARG A 65 9.20 6.51 -13.10
CA ARG A 65 7.85 6.06 -13.48
C ARG A 65 7.67 4.55 -13.29
N ARG A 66 8.69 3.74 -13.62
CA ARG A 66 8.66 2.29 -13.35
C ARG A 66 8.64 1.99 -11.85
N GLN A 67 9.43 2.69 -11.05
CA GLN A 67 9.42 2.56 -9.60
C GLN A 67 8.05 2.90 -9.01
N ARG A 68 7.44 4.01 -9.47
CA ARG A 68 6.09 4.41 -9.10
C ARG A 68 5.06 3.32 -9.42
N GLN A 69 5.11 2.77 -10.63
CA GLN A 69 4.20 1.68 -11.02
C GLN A 69 4.33 0.47 -10.10
N ARG A 70 5.57 0.06 -9.77
CA ARG A 70 5.82 -1.06 -8.83
C ARG A 70 5.30 -0.77 -7.42
N LEU A 71 5.49 0.46 -6.93
CA LEU A 71 4.97 0.90 -5.63
C LEU A 71 3.44 0.77 -5.60
N LEU A 72 2.74 1.28 -6.62
CA LEU A 72 1.29 1.21 -6.71
C LEU A 72 0.77 -0.22 -6.80
N SER A 73 1.39 -1.08 -7.63
CA SER A 73 1.03 -2.49 -7.70
C SER A 73 1.23 -3.21 -6.37
N SER A 74 2.38 -3.03 -5.72
CA SER A 74 2.66 -3.64 -4.42
C SER A 74 1.73 -3.12 -3.32
N ARG A 75 1.36 -1.83 -3.38
CA ARG A 75 0.40 -1.24 -2.46
C ARG A 75 -0.95 -1.90 -2.61
N ASP A 76 -1.45 -2.00 -3.84
CA ASP A 76 -2.78 -2.54 -4.12
C ASP A 76 -2.85 -4.01 -3.69
N ASP A 77 -1.83 -4.82 -4.00
CA ASP A 77 -1.73 -6.22 -3.57
C ASP A 77 -1.75 -6.37 -2.04
N PHE A 78 -1.00 -5.51 -1.33
CA PHE A 78 -0.93 -5.55 0.14
C PHE A 78 -2.25 -5.10 0.78
N LEU A 79 -2.85 -4.01 0.29
CA LEU A 79 -4.13 -3.53 0.80
C LEU A 79 -5.25 -4.53 0.54
N ASP A 80 -5.27 -5.19 -0.62
CA ASP A 80 -6.22 -6.25 -0.92
C ASP A 80 -6.07 -7.44 0.02
N HIS A 81 -4.83 -7.85 0.33
CA HIS A 81 -4.56 -8.90 1.29
C HIS A 81 -5.08 -8.53 2.70
N MET A 82 -4.80 -7.31 3.15
CA MET A 82 -5.27 -6.80 4.44
C MET A 82 -6.80 -6.72 4.49
N ASP A 83 -7.44 -6.21 3.44
CA ASP A 83 -8.89 -6.06 3.38
C ASP A 83 -9.62 -7.41 3.32
N ARG A 84 -9.02 -8.44 2.71
CA ARG A 84 -9.54 -9.83 2.80
C ARG A 84 -9.42 -10.36 4.21
N ARG A 85 -8.25 -10.18 4.85
CA ARG A 85 -8.00 -10.68 6.20
C ARG A 85 -8.89 -10.01 7.26
N ILE A 86 -9.10 -8.71 7.14
CA ILE A 86 -10.02 -7.95 8.00
C ILE A 86 -11.44 -8.52 7.89
N ARG A 87 -11.94 -8.71 6.66
CA ARG A 87 -13.28 -9.28 6.44
C ARG A 87 -13.44 -10.67 7.04
N THR A 88 -12.48 -11.57 6.80
CA THR A 88 -12.52 -12.92 7.38
C THR A 88 -12.58 -12.89 8.91
N LEU A 89 -11.78 -12.04 9.55
CA LEU A 89 -11.78 -11.90 11.01
C LEU A 89 -13.07 -11.24 11.54
N GLU A 90 -13.68 -10.34 10.78
CA GLU A 90 -14.98 -9.75 11.10
C GLU A 90 -16.10 -10.79 11.07
N ASP A 91 -16.15 -11.60 10.01
CA ASP A 91 -17.11 -12.69 9.83
C ASP A 91 -16.96 -13.74 10.95
N GLU A 92 -15.72 -14.14 11.28
CA GLU A 92 -15.44 -15.08 12.37
C GLU A 92 -15.89 -14.54 13.74
N LYS A 93 -15.65 -13.25 14.02
CA LYS A 93 -16.10 -12.58 15.25
C LYS A 93 -17.62 -12.44 15.32
N GLU A 94 -18.30 -12.29 14.20
CA GLU A 94 -19.76 -12.25 14.14
C GLU A 94 -20.35 -13.65 14.38
N GLU A 95 -19.80 -14.68 13.74
CA GLU A 95 -20.25 -16.06 13.91
C GLU A 95 -20.09 -16.53 15.36
N LEU A 96 -18.96 -16.20 16.01
CA LEU A 96 -18.75 -16.48 17.43
C LEU A 96 -19.80 -15.80 18.31
N ARG A 97 -20.04 -14.50 18.11
CA ARG A 97 -21.06 -13.74 18.86
C ARG A 97 -22.47 -14.30 18.66
N ARG A 98 -22.78 -14.80 17.46
CA ARG A 98 -24.08 -15.45 17.19
C ARG A 98 -24.20 -16.75 17.97
N LYS A 99 -23.19 -17.62 17.92
CA LYS A 99 -23.17 -18.88 18.68
C LYS A 99 -23.26 -18.67 20.19
N GLU A 100 -22.59 -17.64 20.72
CA GLU A 100 -22.68 -17.25 22.13
C GLU A 100 -24.10 -16.81 22.53
N ARG A 101 -24.79 -16.06 21.67
CA ARG A 101 -26.20 -15.67 21.89
C ARG A 101 -27.14 -16.86 21.86
N ASP A 102 -26.98 -17.74 20.88
CA ASP A 102 -27.81 -18.94 20.73
C ASP A 102 -27.62 -19.88 21.94
N ALA A 103 -26.37 -20.04 22.40
CA ALA A 103 -26.06 -20.83 23.60
C ALA A 103 -26.56 -20.19 24.91
N ALA A 104 -26.60 -18.85 25.00
CA ALA A 104 -27.11 -18.14 26.19
C ALA A 104 -28.65 -18.12 26.29
N GLN A 105 -29.36 -18.48 25.21
CA GLN A 105 -30.82 -18.57 25.16
C GLN A 105 -31.35 -20.00 25.38
N THR A 106 -30.46 -20.99 25.49
CA THR A 106 -30.78 -22.40 25.76
C THR A 106 -30.57 -22.72 27.25
#